data_AF-A0A7V8ZQ00-F1
#
_entry.id   AF-A0A7V8ZQ00-F1
#
_cell.length_a   1.000
_cell.length_b   1.000
_cell.length_c   1.000
_cell.angle_alpha   90.00
_cell.angle_beta   90.00
_cell.angle_gamma   90.00
#
_symmetry.space_group_name_H-M   'P 1'
#
loop_
_entity.id
_entity.type
_entity.pdbx_description
1 polymer ?
#
loop_
_entity_poly.entity_id
_entity_poly.type
_entity_poly.pdbx_seq_one_letter_code
_entity_poly.pdbx_strand_id
1 'polypeptide(L)'
;LPDRRFDGVFANAALFHVPSQELPRVLAELHATLKPGGVLFSSNPHGQNQEGWNRGRYGAYFDLETWRRAMSEADFIELSHYYRPEGLPREQQPWLASVWRKS
;
A
#
# COMPACT_ATOMS: atom_id res chain seq x y z
N LEU A 1 -0.75 -17.29 -0.76
CA LEU A 1 -1.19 -17.05 -2.16
C LEU A 1 -0.40 -17.96 -3.11
N PRO A 2 -0.88 -18.30 -4.32
CA PRO A 2 -0.10 -19.11 -5.27
C PRO A 2 1.14 -18.35 -5.74
N ASP A 3 2.29 -19.02 -5.85
CA ASP A 3 3.55 -18.38 -6.25
C ASP A 3 3.52 -17.95 -7.73
N ARG A 4 4.06 -16.76 -8.03
CA ARG A 4 4.27 -16.21 -9.39
C ARG A 4 3.08 -16.38 -10.35
N ARG A 5 1.86 -16.15 -9.86
CA ARG A 5 0.63 -16.36 -10.63
C ARG A 5 0.17 -15.13 -11.38
N PHE A 6 0.33 -13.95 -10.81
CA PHE A 6 -0.31 -12.72 -11.30
C PHE A 6 0.72 -11.74 -11.88
N ASP A 7 0.34 -11.07 -12.97
CA ASP A 7 1.13 -9.97 -13.54
C ASP A 7 0.90 -8.66 -12.76
N GLY A 8 -0.22 -8.56 -12.05
CA GLY A 8 -0.48 -7.44 -11.15
C GLY A 8 -1.49 -7.75 -10.04
N VAL A 9 -1.39 -6.96 -8.98
CA VAL A 9 -2.33 -6.93 -7.85
C VAL A 9 -2.89 -5.51 -7.75
N PHE A 10 -4.21 -5.41 -7.62
CA PHE A 10 -4.92 -4.14 -7.43
C PHE A 10 -5.54 -4.11 -6.03
N ALA A 11 -4.99 -3.28 -5.14
CA ALA A 11 -5.40 -3.16 -3.75
C ALA A 11 -5.89 -1.75 -3.44
N ASN A 12 -7.11 -1.42 -3.86
CA ASN A 12 -7.71 -0.10 -3.62
C ASN A 12 -8.60 -0.15 -2.38
N ALA A 13 -8.31 0.70 -1.40
CA ALA A 13 -8.98 0.79 -0.10
C ALA A 13 -8.97 -0.53 0.68
N ALA A 14 -7.86 -1.27 0.64
CA ALA A 14 -7.73 -2.58 1.27
C ALA A 14 -6.61 -2.65 2.31
N LEU A 15 -5.37 -2.29 1.93
CA LEU A 15 -4.19 -2.57 2.76
C LEU A 15 -4.13 -1.75 4.05
N PHE A 16 -4.78 -0.58 4.09
CA PHE A 16 -4.89 0.20 5.32
C PHE A 16 -5.73 -0.47 6.42
N HIS A 17 -6.45 -1.56 6.12
CA HIS A 17 -7.14 -2.36 7.12
C HIS A 17 -6.26 -3.47 7.73
N VAL A 18 -5.05 -3.68 7.21
CA VAL A 18 -4.09 -4.64 7.75
C VAL A 18 -3.36 -4.00 8.93
N PRO A 19 -3.34 -4.65 10.11
CA PRO A 19 -2.55 -4.15 11.23
C PRO A 19 -1.07 -4.02 10.87
N SER A 20 -0.40 -2.98 11.36
CA SER A 20 1.00 -2.67 11.08
C SER A 20 1.92 -3.87 11.38
N GLN A 21 1.64 -4.60 12.46
CA GLN A 21 2.37 -5.82 12.83
C GLN A 21 2.23 -6.98 11.82
N GLU A 22 1.12 -7.04 11.07
CA GLU A 22 0.85 -8.07 10.07
C GLU A 22 1.23 -7.63 8.64
N LEU A 23 1.43 -6.33 8.43
CA LEU A 23 1.70 -5.76 7.12
C LEU A 23 2.93 -6.40 6.43
N PRO A 24 4.07 -6.65 7.11
CA PRO A 24 5.21 -7.30 6.47
C PRO A 24 4.87 -8.68 5.88
N ARG A 25 4.10 -9.50 6.61
CA ARG A 25 3.65 -10.81 6.14
C ARG A 25 2.75 -10.68 4.91
N VAL A 26 1.78 -9.76 4.96
CA VAL A 26 0.86 -9.55 3.83
C VAL A 26 1.60 -9.05 2.59
N LEU A 27 2.52 -8.09 2.73
CA LEU A 27 3.32 -7.60 1.61
C LEU A 27 4.22 -8.69 1.03
N ALA A 28 4.82 -9.56 1.87
CA ALA A 28 5.61 -10.70 1.41
C ALA A 28 4.76 -11.70 0.61
N GLU A 29 3.53 -11.98 1.04
CA GLU A 29 2.61 -12.86 0.29
C GLU A 29 2.19 -12.23 -1.05
N LEU A 30 1.95 -10.92 -1.09
CA LEU A 30 1.68 -10.18 -2.33
C LEU A 30 2.88 -10.17 -3.27
N HIS A 31 4.09 -9.99 -2.72
CA HIS A 31 5.33 -10.05 -3.47
C HIS A 31 5.53 -11.44 -4.09
N ALA A 32 5.35 -12.52 -3.30
CA ALA A 32 5.49 -13.89 -3.77
C ALA A 32 4.51 -14.22 -4.90
N THR A 33 3.25 -13.80 -4.79
CA THR A 33 2.24 -14.14 -5.79
C THR A 33 2.43 -13.43 -7.14
N LEU A 34 3.20 -12.34 -7.18
CA LEU A 34 3.54 -11.63 -8.41
C LEU A 34 4.62 -12.38 -9.21
N LYS A 35 4.44 -12.43 -10.53
CA LYS A 35 5.48 -12.84 -11.49
C LYS A 35 6.66 -11.84 -11.47
N PRO A 36 7.86 -12.24 -11.93
CA PRO A 36 8.96 -11.28 -12.14
C PRO A 36 8.51 -10.06 -12.94
N GLY A 37 8.82 -8.86 -12.46
CA GLY A 37 8.38 -7.59 -13.05
C GLY A 37 6.90 -7.23 -12.86
N GLY A 38 6.13 -8.06 -12.14
CA GLY A 38 4.73 -7.80 -11.82
C GLY A 38 4.54 -6.59 -10.91
N VAL A 39 3.33 -6.02 -10.92
CA VAL A 39 3.04 -4.71 -10.32
C VAL A 39 1.96 -4.79 -9.25
N LEU A 40 2.21 -4.18 -8.10
CA LEU A 40 1.20 -3.89 -7.08
C LEU A 40 0.77 -2.42 -7.19
N PHE A 41 -0.52 -2.19 -7.43
CA PHE A 41 -1.15 -0.90 -7.18
C PHE A 41 -1.80 -0.91 -5.79
N SER A 42 -1.53 0.13 -5.00
CA SER A 42 -2.19 0.35 -3.72
C SER A 42 -2.76 1.76 -3.67
N SER A 43 -3.99 1.91 -3.18
CA SER A 43 -4.46 3.22 -2.76
C SER A 43 -5.21 3.17 -1.43
N ASN A 44 -4.69 3.94 -0.48
CA ASN A 44 -5.11 3.94 0.91
C ASN A 44 -5.36 5.37 1.39
N PRO A 45 -6.25 5.58 2.36
CA PRO A 45 -6.26 6.83 3.12
C PRO A 45 -4.90 6.99 3.82
N HIS A 46 -4.28 8.17 3.69
CA HIS A 46 -3.03 8.49 4.39
C HIS A 46 -3.29 9.18 5.72
N GLY A 47 -2.27 9.22 6.57
CA GLY A 47 -2.35 9.85 7.87
C GLY A 47 -0.98 10.26 8.39
N GLN A 48 -0.86 10.27 9.71
CA GLN A 48 0.33 10.60 10.50
C GLN A 48 0.81 9.35 11.26
N ASN A 49 0.69 8.18 10.63
CA ASN A 49 1.09 6.87 11.16
C ASN A 49 0.29 6.42 12.39
N GLN A 50 -0.95 6.89 12.52
CA GLN A 50 -1.87 6.41 13.55
C GLN A 50 -2.54 5.10 13.12
N GLU A 51 -2.88 4.28 14.12
CA GLU A 51 -3.51 2.99 13.91
C GLU A 51 -4.54 2.71 15.02
N GLY A 52 -5.67 2.08 14.67
CA GLY A 52 -6.66 1.64 15.63
C GLY A 52 -8.08 1.52 15.07
N TRP A 53 -9.04 1.35 15.98
CA TRP A 53 -10.46 1.28 15.63
C TRP A 53 -11.04 2.66 15.32
N ASN A 54 -11.65 2.80 14.15
CA ASN A 54 -12.34 3.99 13.71
C ASN A 54 -13.74 3.62 13.20
N ARG A 55 -14.79 4.02 13.93
CA ARG A 55 -16.19 3.79 13.56
C ARG A 55 -16.48 2.31 13.19
N GLY A 56 -15.96 1.38 13.99
CA GLY A 56 -16.19 -0.05 13.82
C GLY A 56 -15.31 -0.74 12.78
N ARG A 57 -14.33 -0.06 12.18
CA ARG A 57 -13.32 -0.67 11.30
C ARG A 57 -11.92 -0.35 11.82
N TYR A 58 -11.04 -1.34 11.80
CA TYR A 58 -9.64 -1.14 12.13
C TYR A 58 -8.92 -0.44 10.97
N GLY A 59 -8.03 0.52 11.23
CA GLY A 59 -7.27 1.18 10.16
C GLY A 59 -5.87 1.58 10.63
N ALA A 60 -4.89 1.41 9.75
CA ALA A 60 -3.52 1.89 9.86
C ALA A 60 -3.27 2.94 8.77
N TYR A 61 -3.04 4.18 9.18
CA TYR A 61 -3.04 5.36 8.31
C TYR A 61 -1.62 5.91 8.16
N PHE A 62 -0.85 5.31 7.27
CA PHE A 62 0.55 5.68 7.03
C PHE A 62 0.68 7.00 6.26
N ASP A 63 1.71 7.76 6.59
CA ASP A 63 2.23 8.77 5.66
C ASP A 63 3.01 8.10 4.51
N LEU A 64 3.46 8.91 3.55
CA LEU A 64 4.20 8.41 2.39
C LEU A 64 5.55 7.80 2.76
N GLU A 65 6.26 8.35 3.75
CA GLU A 65 7.59 7.88 4.13
C GLU A 65 7.52 6.48 4.77
N THR A 66 6.56 6.30 5.68
CA THR A 66 6.33 5.03 6.37
C THR A 66 5.81 3.98 5.40
N TRP A 67 4.90 4.37 4.49
CA TRP A 67 4.44 3.49 3.42
C TRP A 67 5.59 3.04 2.50
N ARG A 68 6.48 3.98 2.10
CA ARG A 68 7.68 3.65 1.32
C ARG A 68 8.59 2.67 2.04
N ARG A 69 8.83 2.87 3.33
CA ARG A 69 9.66 1.96 4.12
C ARG A 69 9.09 0.55 4.13
N ALA A 70 7.80 0.40 4.44
CA ALA A 70 7.13 -0.91 4.45
C ALA A 70 7.20 -1.63 3.09
N MET A 71 7.01 -0.89 1.99
CA MET A 71 7.08 -1.44 0.64
C MET A 71 8.50 -1.85 0.27
N SER A 72 9.51 -1.02 0.55
CA SER A 72 10.91 -1.32 0.27
C SER A 72 11.44 -2.49 1.12
N GLU A 73 11.04 -2.61 2.39
CA GLU A 73 11.38 -3.74 3.25
C GLU A 73 10.76 -5.07 2.75
N ALA A 74 9.70 -4.99 1.94
CA ALA A 74 9.08 -6.13 1.28
C ALA A 74 9.58 -6.34 -0.17
N ASP A 75 10.77 -5.81 -0.50
CA ASP A 75 11.46 -5.95 -1.79
C ASP A 75 10.68 -5.40 -3.01
N PHE A 76 9.81 -4.40 -2.79
CA PHE A 76 9.18 -3.65 -3.86
C PHE A 76 9.98 -2.39 -4.25
N ILE A 77 10.00 -2.09 -5.54
CA ILE A 77 10.60 -0.89 -6.12
C ILE A 77 9.48 0.10 -6.46
N GLU A 78 9.56 1.34 -5.95
CA GLU A 78 8.58 2.40 -6.26
C GLU A 78 8.66 2.77 -7.76
N LEU A 79 7.52 2.79 -8.44
CA LEU A 79 7.40 3.31 -9.81
C LEU A 79 6.81 4.71 -9.84
N SER A 80 5.76 4.95 -9.05
CA SER A 80 5.12 6.26 -8.93
C SER A 80 4.22 6.33 -7.71
N HIS A 81 3.88 7.55 -7.30
CA HIS A 81 2.79 7.83 -6.38
C HIS A 81 2.12 9.16 -6.74
N TYR A 82 0.89 9.33 -6.30
CA TYR A 82 0.13 10.56 -6.40
C TYR A 82 -0.97 10.56 -5.34
N TYR A 83 -1.56 11.72 -5.08
CA TYR A 83 -2.66 11.83 -4.13
C TYR A 83 -3.93 12.27 -4.85
N ARG A 84 -5.07 11.82 -4.34
CA ARG A 84 -6.38 12.04 -4.97
C ARG A 84 -7.33 12.84 -4.05
N PRO A 85 -8.15 13.73 -4.61
CA PRO A 85 -8.22 14.09 -6.04
C PRO A 85 -7.11 15.05 -6.45
N GLU A 86 -6.69 15.02 -7.72
CA GLU A 86 -5.64 15.93 -8.22
C GLU A 86 -6.11 17.40 -8.24
N GLY A 87 -5.15 18.34 -8.21
CA GLY A 87 -5.43 19.78 -8.32
C GLY A 87 -5.91 20.47 -7.04
N LEU A 88 -6.03 19.75 -5.92
CA LEU A 88 -6.35 20.33 -4.61
C LEU A 88 -5.11 20.42 -3.71
N PRO A 89 -5.13 21.29 -2.69
CA PRO A 89 -4.14 21.28 -1.61
C PRO A 89 -4.04 19.92 -0.91
N ARG A 90 -2.85 19.55 -0.41
CA ARG A 90 -2.55 18.21 0.17
C ARG A 90 -3.54 17.79 1.26
N GLU A 91 -4.00 18.72 2.08
CA GLU A 91 -4.97 18.49 3.16
C GLU A 91 -6.36 18.06 2.66
N GLN A 92 -6.69 18.32 1.40
CA GLN A 92 -7.94 17.91 0.74
C GLN A 92 -7.75 16.67 -0.15
N GLN A 93 -6.57 16.05 -0.15
CA GLN A 93 -6.25 14.88 -0.95
C GLN A 93 -6.06 13.65 -0.04
N PRO A 94 -7.14 13.06 0.51
CA PRO A 94 -7.04 12.07 1.59
C PRO A 94 -6.50 10.71 1.14
N TRP A 95 -6.42 10.44 -0.17
CA TRP A 95 -5.98 9.16 -0.69
C TRP A 95 -4.57 9.26 -1.25
N LEU A 96 -3.67 8.42 -0.74
CA LEU A 96 -2.39 8.14 -1.37
C LEU A 96 -2.57 6.96 -2.34
N ALA A 97 -2.22 7.12 -3.61
CA ALA A 97 -2.15 6.06 -4.61
C ALA A 97 -0.69 5.85 -5.00
N SER A 98 -0.25 4.59 -5.11
CA SER A 98 1.14 4.25 -5.38
C SER A 98 1.25 2.95 -6.20
N VAL A 99 2.27 2.89 -7.05
CA VAL A 99 2.55 1.78 -7.96
C VAL A 99 3.94 1.23 -7.67
N TRP A 100 4.02 -0.08 -7.53
CA TRP A 100 5.21 -0.77 -7.04
C TRP A 100 5.52 -1.98 -7.92
N ARG A 101 6.78 -2.15 -8.30
CA ARG A 101 7.24 -3.30 -9.06
C ARG A 101 7.92 -4.30 -8.13
N LYS A 102 7.63 -5.59 -8.33
CA LYS A 102 8.45 -6.67 -7.78
C LYS A 102 9.89 -6.58 -8.29
N SER A 103 10.87 -6.57 -7.39
CA SER A 103 12.29 -6.56 -7.75
C SER A 103 12.72 -7.77 -8.58
#